data_AF-A0A2E9ULR8-F1
#
_entry.id   AF-A0A2E9ULR8-F1
#
_cell.length_a   1.000
_cell.length_b   1.000
_cell.length_c   1.000
_cell.angle_alpha   90.00
_cell.angle_beta   90.00
_cell.angle_gamma   90.00
#
_symmetry.space_group_name_H-M   'P 1'
#
loop_
_entity.id
_entity.type
_entity.pdbx_description
1 polymer ?
#
loop_
_entity_poly.entity_id
_entity_poly.type
_entity_poly.pdbx_seq_one_letter_code
_entity_poly.pdbx_strand_id
1 'polypeptide(L)'
;MSKCRWMVDTDAGPIVQLECLDAPGQAIVFATTARDGSGPLRAAFTTMLLLEDTIANSMHPYGVCSGEATITIYRFVDLTDATEDSIASGLAEFAHVAAAALAKRGIGLPGAPLEDEREIA
;
A
#
# COMPACT_ATOMS: atom_id res chain seq x y z
N MET A 1 -0.79 0.36 -23.16
CA MET A 1 -0.85 0.24 -21.69
C MET A 1 -1.27 1.59 -21.13
N SER A 2 -2.52 1.72 -20.67
CA SER A 2 -3.10 2.99 -20.24
C SER A 2 -2.43 3.48 -18.96
N LYS A 3 -2.05 4.76 -18.92
CA LYS A 3 -1.49 5.44 -17.74
C LYS A 3 -2.61 5.72 -16.73
N CYS A 4 -3.07 4.71 -16.00
CA CYS A 4 -4.10 4.85 -14.94
C CYS A 4 -3.49 4.75 -13.54
N ARG A 5 -2.22 5.16 -13.37
CA ARG A 5 -1.49 5.03 -12.11
C ARG A 5 -0.79 6.33 -11.74
N TRP A 6 -1.14 6.88 -10.58
CA TRP A 6 -0.47 8.04 -9.98
C TRP A 6 0.33 7.60 -8.76
N MET A 7 1.45 8.28 -8.51
CA MET A 7 2.38 7.91 -7.45
C MET A 7 2.79 9.15 -6.68
N VAL A 8 2.79 9.05 -5.35
CA VAL A 8 3.36 10.03 -4.44
C VAL A 8 4.49 9.35 -3.69
N ASP A 9 5.69 9.91 -3.83
CA ASP A 9 6.89 9.45 -3.14
C ASP A 9 7.19 10.38 -1.97
N THR A 10 7.68 9.83 -0.87
CA THR A 10 8.15 10.59 0.28
C THR A 10 9.55 10.09 0.59
N ASP A 11 10.52 10.99 0.77
CA ASP A 11 11.96 10.68 0.83
C ASP A 11 12.36 9.61 1.88
N ALA A 12 11.48 9.28 2.84
CA ALA A 12 11.70 8.26 3.87
C ALA A 12 10.47 7.37 4.18
N GLY A 13 9.48 7.28 3.29
CA GLY A 13 8.20 6.59 3.56
C GLY A 13 7.78 5.58 2.49
N PRO A 14 6.61 4.93 2.67
CA PRO A 14 6.07 4.03 1.66
C PRO A 14 5.74 4.80 0.38
N ILE A 15 5.93 4.14 -0.76
CA ILE A 15 5.46 4.67 -2.04
C ILE A 15 3.95 4.44 -2.10
N VAL A 16 3.18 5.54 -2.15
CA VAL A 16 1.72 5.49 -2.26
C VAL A 16 1.32 5.58 -3.72
N GLN A 17 0.43 4.68 -4.11
CA GLN A 17 -0.03 4.54 -5.48
C GLN A 17 -1.55 4.56 -5.54
N LEU A 18 -2.10 5.21 -6.57
CA LEU A 18 -3.52 5.19 -6.92
C LEU A 18 -3.68 4.44 -8.26
N GLU A 19 -4.52 3.42 -8.29
CA GLU A 19 -4.86 2.65 -9.50
C GLU A 19 -6.38 2.68 -9.71
N CYS A 20 -6.83 3.15 -10.88
CA CYS A 20 -8.26 3.10 -11.22
C CYS A 20 -8.69 1.67 -11.52
N LEU A 21 -9.89 1.32 -11.06
CA LEU A 21 -10.52 0.04 -11.34
C LEU A 21 -11.41 0.16 -12.59
N ASP A 22 -11.87 -0.98 -13.11
CA ASP A 22 -12.73 -1.02 -14.30
C ASP A 22 -14.10 -0.38 -14.07
N ALA A 23 -14.56 -0.35 -12.81
CA ALA A 23 -15.80 0.33 -12.45
C ALA A 23 -15.62 1.86 -12.44
N PRO A 24 -16.52 2.62 -13.09
CA PRO A 24 -16.44 4.08 -13.09
C PRO A 24 -16.45 4.65 -11.67
N GLY A 25 -15.58 5.64 -11.43
CA GLY A 25 -15.48 6.28 -10.13
C GLY A 25 -14.86 5.40 -9.04
N GLN A 26 -14.31 4.22 -9.35
CA GLN A 26 -13.65 3.40 -8.34
C GLN A 26 -12.15 3.36 -8.56
N ALA A 27 -11.40 3.51 -7.47
CA ALA A 27 -9.96 3.34 -7.46
C ALA A 27 -9.52 2.61 -6.19
N ILE A 28 -8.28 2.16 -6.23
CA ILE A 28 -7.58 1.63 -5.06
C ILE A 28 -6.36 2.50 -4.80
N VAL A 29 -6.20 2.88 -3.54
CA VAL A 29 -4.96 3.46 -3.03
C VAL A 29 -4.23 2.37 -2.26
N PHE A 30 -2.93 2.23 -2.50
CA PHE A 30 -2.14 1.19 -1.88
C PHE A 30 -0.67 1.57 -1.72
N ALA A 31 0.00 0.85 -0.83
CA ALA A 31 1.44 0.88 -0.64
C ALA A 31 1.95 -0.54 -0.44
N THR A 32 2.95 -0.93 -1.22
CA THR A 32 3.57 -2.25 -1.17
C THR A 32 5.01 -2.12 -0.73
N THR A 33 5.46 -3.00 0.17
CA THR A 33 6.87 -3.09 0.57
C THR A 33 7.31 -4.53 0.66
N ALA A 34 8.57 -4.77 0.33
CA ALA A 34 9.20 -6.06 0.55
C ALA A 34 9.40 -6.32 2.05
N ARG A 35 9.27 -7.59 2.44
CA ARG A 35 9.46 -8.06 3.83
C ARG A 35 10.93 -8.17 4.22
N ASP A 36 11.79 -8.41 3.24
CA ASP A 36 13.24 -8.54 3.41
C ASP A 36 13.95 -7.21 3.69
N GLY A 37 13.20 -6.10 3.75
CA GLY A 37 13.75 -4.76 3.99
C GLY A 37 14.35 -4.10 2.75
N SER A 38 14.20 -4.69 1.56
CA SER A 38 14.64 -4.06 0.29
C SER A 38 13.85 -2.79 -0.06
N GLY A 39 12.75 -2.53 0.66
CA GLY A 39 12.04 -1.26 0.66
C GLY A 39 10.72 -1.28 -0.12
N PRO A 40 10.18 -0.09 -0.44
CA PRO A 40 8.89 0.03 -1.13
C PRO A 40 8.98 -0.40 -2.60
N LEU A 41 7.90 -1.02 -3.10
CA LEU A 41 7.83 -1.55 -4.45
C LEU A 41 6.89 -0.74 -5.34
N ARG A 42 7.27 -0.57 -6.61
CA ARG A 42 6.51 0.17 -7.64
C ARG A 42 5.70 -0.75 -8.55
N ALA A 43 4.92 -1.65 -7.96
CA ALA A 43 4.11 -2.65 -8.67
C ALA A 43 2.64 -2.22 -8.77
N ALA A 44 1.87 -2.80 -9.70
CA ALA A 44 0.41 -2.64 -9.71
C ALA A 44 -0.22 -3.57 -8.66
N PHE A 45 -1.30 -3.14 -8.01
CA PHE A 45 -1.90 -3.90 -6.92
C PHE A 45 -2.39 -5.27 -7.39
N THR A 46 -3.11 -5.29 -8.51
CA THR A 46 -3.62 -6.50 -9.15
C THR A 46 -2.52 -7.48 -9.54
N THR A 47 -1.36 -6.97 -9.97
CA THR A 47 -0.19 -7.80 -10.26
C THR A 47 0.37 -8.45 -9.00
N MET A 48 0.42 -7.72 -7.87
CA MET A 48 0.91 -8.27 -6.60
C MET A 48 0.01 -9.38 -6.05
N LEU A 49 -1.30 -9.24 -6.19
CA LEU A 49 -2.24 -10.30 -5.80
C LEU A 49 -1.95 -11.62 -6.54
N LEU A 50 -1.65 -11.53 -7.84
CA LEU A 50 -1.38 -12.69 -8.68
C LEU A 50 0.00 -13.32 -8.41
N LEU A 51 1.02 -12.50 -8.17
CA LEU A 51 2.40 -12.98 -8.01
C LEU A 51 2.63 -13.72 -6.69
N GLU A 52 1.95 -13.30 -5.62
CA GLU A 52 2.17 -13.87 -4.28
C GLU A 52 1.06 -14.81 -3.82
N ASP A 53 0.11 -15.13 -4.70
CA ASP A 53 -1.09 -15.92 -4.38
C ASP A 53 -1.78 -15.41 -3.09
N THR A 54 -1.92 -14.08 -3.02
CA THR A 54 -2.42 -13.41 -1.81
C THR A 54 -3.90 -13.10 -1.90
N ILE A 55 -4.60 -13.33 -0.79
CA ILE A 55 -6.00 -12.94 -0.65
C ILE A 55 -6.07 -11.53 -0.08
N ALA A 56 -6.77 -10.65 -0.78
CA ALA A 56 -7.08 -9.31 -0.32
C ALA A 56 -8.14 -9.36 0.78
N ASN A 57 -7.72 -9.22 2.03
CA ASN A 57 -8.64 -9.21 3.17
C ASN A 57 -9.22 -7.81 3.39
N SER A 58 -10.53 -7.67 3.23
CA SER A 58 -11.25 -6.43 3.53
C SER A 58 -11.35 -6.23 5.04
N MET A 59 -10.62 -5.25 5.55
CA MET A 59 -10.84 -4.67 6.87
C MET A 59 -11.28 -3.23 6.63
N HIS A 60 -12.47 -2.84 7.10
CA HIS A 60 -12.92 -1.46 6.88
C HIS A 60 -12.26 -0.54 7.92
N PRO A 61 -11.60 0.57 7.51
CA PRO A 61 -11.52 1.13 6.16
C PRO A 61 -10.25 0.75 5.35
N TYR A 62 -9.28 0.01 5.93
CA TYR A 62 -8.02 -0.38 5.28
C TYR A 62 -7.84 -1.90 5.23
N GLY A 63 -7.56 -2.45 4.06
CA GLY A 63 -7.20 -3.86 3.89
C GLY A 63 -5.70 -4.10 3.92
N VAL A 64 -5.33 -5.36 4.12
CA VAL A 64 -3.95 -5.85 4.04
C VAL A 64 -3.91 -7.10 3.17
N CYS A 65 -3.04 -7.08 2.15
CA CYS A 65 -2.62 -8.26 1.41
C CYS A 65 -1.23 -8.63 1.91
N SER A 66 -1.10 -9.82 2.47
CA SER A 66 0.15 -10.31 3.06
C SER A 66 0.60 -11.53 2.28
N GLY A 67 1.63 -11.36 1.46
CA GLY A 67 2.27 -12.47 0.77
C GLY A 67 3.58 -12.85 1.41
N GLU A 68 4.23 -13.85 0.82
CA GLU A 68 5.50 -14.39 1.28
C GLU A 68 6.63 -13.37 1.18
N ALA A 69 6.66 -12.58 0.10
CA ALA A 69 7.73 -11.64 -0.19
C ALA A 69 7.36 -10.20 0.17
N THR A 70 6.08 -9.85 0.12
CA THR A 70 5.64 -8.47 0.33
C THR A 70 4.43 -8.35 1.25
N ILE A 71 4.24 -7.13 1.72
CA ILE A 71 3.01 -6.70 2.37
C ILE A 71 2.48 -5.48 1.64
N THR A 72 1.18 -5.49 1.37
CA THR A 72 0.47 -4.37 0.76
C THR A 72 -0.65 -3.91 1.67
N ILE A 73 -0.65 -2.63 2.02
CA ILE A 73 -1.79 -1.97 2.68
C ILE A 73 -2.58 -1.28 1.57
N TYR A 74 -3.91 -1.33 1.64
CA TYR A 74 -4.75 -0.72 0.63
C TYR A 74 -6.07 -0.17 1.19
N ARG A 75 -6.71 0.73 0.44
CA ARG A 75 -8.11 1.14 0.63
C ARG A 75 -8.78 1.36 -0.72
N PHE A 76 -10.07 1.05 -0.80
CA PHE A 76 -10.90 1.49 -1.91
C PHE A 76 -11.24 2.96 -1.77
N VAL A 77 -11.31 3.66 -2.89
CA VAL A 77 -11.62 5.09 -2.97
C VAL A 77 -12.71 5.29 -4.01
N ASP A 78 -13.72 6.07 -3.66
CA ASP A 78 -14.72 6.59 -4.58
C ASP A 78 -14.22 7.92 -5.16
N LEU A 79 -14.18 7.99 -6.48
CA LEU A 79 -13.72 9.12 -7.28
C LEU A 79 -14.88 9.85 -7.97
N THR A 80 -16.13 9.46 -7.75
CA THR A 80 -17.31 10.02 -8.44
C THR A 80 -17.39 11.54 -8.36
N ASP A 81 -17.15 12.08 -7.15
CA ASP A 81 -17.15 13.53 -6.89
C ASP A 81 -15.76 14.04 -6.44
N ALA A 82 -14.70 13.27 -6.72
CA ALA A 82 -13.36 13.61 -6.24
C ALA A 82 -12.77 14.79 -7.03
N THR A 83 -12.23 15.76 -6.30
CA THR A 83 -11.40 16.85 -6.84
C THR A 83 -9.92 16.48 -6.78
N GLU A 84 -9.09 17.15 -7.57
CA GLU A 84 -7.63 17.01 -7.49
C GLU A 84 -7.11 17.21 -6.06
N ASP A 85 -7.59 18.24 -5.37
CA ASP A 85 -7.22 18.53 -3.97
C ASP A 85 -7.64 17.41 -3.00
N SER A 86 -8.84 16.84 -3.19
CA SER A 86 -9.31 15.72 -2.36
C SER A 86 -8.49 14.44 -2.58
N ILE A 87 -8.06 14.20 -3.82
CA ILE A 87 -7.21 13.06 -4.17
C ILE A 87 -5.83 13.26 -3.55
N ALA A 88 -5.22 14.43 -3.73
CA ALA A 88 -3.91 14.75 -3.17
C ALA A 88 -3.90 14.64 -1.63
N SER A 89 -4.92 15.21 -0.98
CA SER A 89 -5.09 15.13 0.48
C SER A 89 -5.28 13.68 0.93
N GLY A 90 -6.09 12.89 0.21
CA GLY A 90 -6.32 11.49 0.52
C GLY A 90 -5.07 10.61 0.35
N LEU A 91 -4.21 10.92 -0.63
CA LEU A 91 -2.93 10.23 -0.82
C LEU A 91 -1.95 10.54 0.30
N ALA A 92 -1.86 11.80 0.72
CA ALA A 92 -1.02 12.22 1.83
C ALA A 92 -1.47 11.60 3.17
N GLU A 93 -2.78 11.60 3.45
CA GLU A 93 -3.36 10.93 4.61
C GLU A 93 -3.01 9.43 4.60
N PHE A 94 -3.21 8.76 3.47
CA PHE A 94 -2.90 7.35 3.34
C PHE A 94 -1.40 7.05 3.56
N ALA A 95 -0.50 7.91 3.07
CA ALA A 95 0.94 7.75 3.30
C ALA A 95 1.28 7.69 4.79
N HIS A 96 0.67 8.55 5.61
CA HIS A 96 0.86 8.54 7.05
C HIS A 96 0.33 7.25 7.70
N VAL A 97 -0.85 6.78 7.28
CA VAL A 97 -1.44 5.53 7.79
C VAL A 97 -0.57 4.33 7.42
N ALA A 98 -0.17 4.23 6.15
CA ALA A 98 0.68 3.16 5.65
C ALA A 98 2.04 3.14 6.36
N ALA A 99 2.67 4.31 6.53
CA ALA A 99 3.95 4.44 7.24
C ALA A 99 3.82 3.95 8.69
N ALA A 100 2.78 4.40 9.41
CA ALA A 100 2.55 3.99 10.79
C ALA A 100 2.27 2.49 10.94
N ALA A 101 1.53 1.90 9.99
CA ALA A 101 1.21 0.48 10.00
C ALA A 101 2.43 -0.41 9.67
N LEU A 102 3.27 0.01 8.72
CA LEU A 102 4.51 -0.70 8.36
C LEU A 102 5.58 -0.57 9.45
N ALA A 103 5.72 0.61 10.07
CA ALA A 103 6.64 0.85 11.18
C ALA A 103 6.39 -0.10 12.36
N LYS A 104 5.12 -0.31 12.73
CA LYS A 104 4.73 -1.24 13.80
C LYS A 104 5.09 -2.70 13.52
N ARG A 105 5.47 -3.05 12.29
CA ARG A 105 5.86 -4.40 11.88
C ARG A 105 7.36 -4.54 11.65
N GLY A 106 8.13 -3.45 11.78
CA GLY A 106 9.56 -3.44 11.41
C GLY A 106 9.81 -3.65 9.92
N ILE A 107 8.79 -3.47 9.06
CA ILE A 107 8.88 -3.76 7.62
C ILE A 107 9.11 -2.47 6.83
N GLY A 108 10.09 -2.49 5.93
CA GLY A 108 10.15 -1.54 4.81
C GLY A 108 10.59 -0.11 5.13
N LEU A 109 10.98 0.19 6.37
CA LEU A 109 11.56 1.49 6.74
C LEU A 109 13.07 1.36 6.95
N PRO A 110 13.91 2.17 6.28
CA PRO A 110 15.35 2.15 6.48
C PRO A 110 15.68 2.46 7.95
N GLY A 111 16.29 1.50 8.64
CA GLY A 111 16.68 1.63 10.06
C GLY A 111 15.63 1.22 11.08
N ALA A 112 14.49 0.66 10.69
CA ALA A 112 13.61 0.00 11.65
C ALA A 112 14.31 -1.26 12.20
N PRO A 113 14.40 -1.45 13.53
CA PRO A 113 14.89 -2.70 14.08
C PRO A 113 13.96 -3.81 13.61
N LEU A 114 14.52 -4.84 12.99
CA LEU A 114 13.85 -6.13 12.84
C LEU A 114 13.51 -6.57 14.26
N GLU A 115 12.22 -6.54 14.62
CA GLU A 115 11.81 -7.15 15.89
C GLU A 115 12.16 -8.63 15.78
N ASP A 116 13.18 -9.01 16.55
CA ASP A 116 13.62 -10.37 16.82
C ASP A 116 12.37 -11.24 16.95
N GLU A 117 12.31 -12.32 16.18
CA GLU A 117 11.32 -13.38 16.31
C GLU A 117 11.40 -13.93 17.74
N ARG A 118 10.74 -13.29 18.70
CA ARG A 118 10.51 -13.90 19.99
C ARG A 118 9.50 -15.01 19.76
N GLU A 119 10.07 -16.20 19.65
CA GLU A 119 9.47 -17.50 19.94
C GLU A 119 8.16 -17.32 20.72
N ILE A 120 7.06 -17.60 20.04
CA ILE A 120 5.79 -17.87 20.70
C ILE A 120 5.96 -19.27 21.30
N ALA A 121 6.37 -19.30 22.56
CA ALA A 121 6.38 -20.51 23.40
C ALA A 121 4.96 -20.99 23.72
#